data_AF-E2ZJC5-F1
#
_entry.id   AF-E2ZJC5-F1
#
_cell.length_a   1.000
_cell.length_b   1.000
_cell.length_c   1.000
_cell.angle_alpha   90.00
_cell.angle_beta   90.00
_cell.angle_gamma   90.00
#
_symmetry.space_group_name_H-M   'P 1'
#
loop_
_entity.id
_entity.type
_entity.pdbx_description
1 polymer ?
#
loop_
_entity_poly.entity_id
_entity_poly.type
_entity_poly.pdbx_seq_one_letter_code
_entity_poly.pdbx_strand_id
1 'polypeptide(L)' 'MWQFLCGKAHETDEAKLVSLKSVFDLDNSVGILKDMPCGYYAERKAQDDEWSVRKR' A
#
# COMPACT_ATOMS: atom_id res chain seq x y z
N MET A 1 2.52 -15.01 10.72
CA MET A 1 1.09 -14.92 10.36
C MET A 1 0.84 -13.52 9.83
N TRP A 2 0.61 -13.38 8.52
CA TRP A 2 0.25 -12.10 7.91
C TRP A 2 -1.26 -11.93 8.03
N GLN A 3 -1.72 -10.92 8.75
CA GLN A 3 -3.14 -10.59 8.81
C GLN A 3 -3.46 -9.62 7.69
N PHE A 4 -4.12 -10.13 6.65
CA PHE A 4 -4.82 -9.29 5.70
C PHE A 4 -6.16 -8.86 6.31
N LEU A 5 -6.53 -7.59 6.14
CA LEU A 5 -7.79 -7.03 6.67
C LEU A 5 -9.05 -7.53 5.95
N CYS A 6 -9.00 -8.68 5.27
CA CYS A 6 -10.14 -9.27 4.57
C CYS A 6 -10.89 -10.34 5.39
N GLY A 7 -10.47 -10.57 6.65
CA GLY A 7 -11.15 -11.50 7.57
C GLY A 7 -10.94 -12.99 7.26
N LYS A 8 -10.02 -13.33 6.35
CA LYS A 8 -9.70 -14.70 5.96
C LYS A 8 -8.36 -15.14 6.51
N ALA A 9 -8.24 -16.43 6.80
CA ALA A 9 -6.95 -17.06 7.02
C ALA A 9 -6.26 -17.22 5.66
N HIS A 10 -5.00 -16.80 5.60
CA HIS A 10 -4.19 -16.91 4.40
C HIS A 10 -2.96 -17.74 4.66
N GLU A 11 -2.71 -18.69 3.77
CA GLU A 11 -1.55 -19.58 3.84
C GLU A 11 -0.34 -18.92 3.15
N THR A 12 0.86 -19.42 3.47
CA THR A 12 2.11 -18.79 2.97
C THR A 12 2.27 -18.93 1.45
N ASP A 13 1.70 -19.97 0.85
CA ASP A 13 1.65 -20.20 -0.59
C ASP A 13 0.77 -19.19 -1.35
N GLU A 14 -0.15 -18.52 -0.66
CA GLU A 14 -0.94 -17.41 -1.22
C GLU A 14 -0.17 -16.07 -1.24
N ALA A 15 0.98 -16.01 -0.54
CA ALA A 15 1.80 -14.81 -0.52
C ALA A 15 2.39 -14.53 -1.90
N LYS A 16 2.16 -13.32 -2.41
CA LYS A 16 2.73 -12.86 -3.68
C LYS A 16 3.79 -11.81 -3.41
N LEU A 17 4.98 -12.02 -3.94
CA LEU A 17 5.96 -10.95 -4.06
C LEU A 17 5.58 -10.09 -5.25
N VAL A 18 5.28 -8.82 -5.00
CA VAL A 18 4.99 -7.83 -6.04
C VAL A 18 6.11 -6.81 -6.08
N SER A 19 6.51 -6.43 -7.29
CA SER A 19 7.50 -5.36 -7.46
C SER A 19 6.84 -4.00 -7.23
N LEU A 20 7.63 -3.02 -6.77
CA LEU A 20 7.15 -1.64 -6.66
C LEU A 20 6.69 -1.09 -8.02
N LYS A 21 7.37 -1.48 -9.11
CA LYS A 21 6.94 -1.15 -10.48
C LYS A 21 5.54 -1.67 -10.77
N SER A 22 5.22 -2.91 -10.39
CA SER A 22 3.89 -3.49 -10.59
C SER A 22 2.81 -2.75 -9.81
N VAL A 23 3.13 -2.29 -8.59
CA VAL A 23 2.21 -1.47 -7.78
C VAL A 23 2.01 -0.10 -8.43
N PHE A 24 3.08 0.54 -8.91
CA PHE A 24 3.01 1.84 -9.58
C PHE A 24 2.25 1.77 -10.91
N ASP A 25 2.52 0.75 -11.74
CA ASP A 25 1.80 0.54 -13.00
C ASP A 25 0.29 0.32 -12.78
N LEU A 26 -0.10 -0.28 -11.64
CA LEU A 26 -1.50 -0.45 -11.22
C LEU A 26 -2.11 0.86 -10.71
N ASP A 27 -1.33 1.66 -10.00
CA ASP A 27 -1.75 2.93 -9.42
C ASP A 27 -0.61 3.95 -9.40
N ASN A 28 -0.58 4.78 -10.44
CA ASN A 28 0.44 5.83 -10.61
C ASN A 28 0.36 6.92 -9.53
N SER A 29 -0.74 7.04 -8.79
CA SER A 29 -0.87 8.05 -7.73
C SER A 29 0.09 7.78 -6.57
N VAL A 30 0.60 6.56 -6.41
CA VAL A 30 1.69 6.24 -5.47
C VAL A 30 2.92 7.11 -5.72
N GLY A 31 3.14 7.56 -6.96
CA GLY A 31 4.23 8.47 -7.32
C GLY A 31 4.16 9.84 -6.66
N ILE A 32 2.97 10.27 -6.20
CA ILE A 32 2.80 11.51 -5.43
C ILE A 32 3.59 11.43 -4.11
N LEU A 33 3.79 10.22 -3.58
CA LEU A 33 4.45 9.97 -2.30
C LEU A 33 5.98 9.79 -2.42
N LYS A 34 6.58 9.98 -3.60
CA LYS A 34 8.00 9.71 -3.84
C LYS A 34 8.95 10.47 -2.90
N ASP A 35 8.54 11.66 -2.45
CA ASP A 35 9.33 12.55 -1.60
C ASP A 35 8.85 12.50 -0.13
N MET A 36 8.05 11.50 0.25
CA MET A 36 7.53 11.36 1.62
C MET A 36 8.69 11.13 2.62
N PRO A 37 8.81 11.95 3.68
CA PRO A 37 9.90 11.81 4.64
C PRO A 37 9.83 10.51 5.43
N CYS A 38 11.00 10.04 5.89
CA CYS A 38 11.09 8.88 6.77
C CYS A 38 10.28 9.09 8.07
N GLY A 39 9.63 8.02 8.54
CA GLY A 39 8.77 8.07 9.74
C GLY A 39 7.34 8.54 9.47
N TYR A 40 6.94 8.60 8.21
CA TYR A 40 5.56 8.90 7.79
C TYR A 40 4.93 7.69 7.10
N TYR A 41 3.61 7.67 7.09
CA TYR A 41 2.80 6.74 6.31
C TYR A 41 1.71 7.52 5.56
N ALA A 42 1.19 6.91 4.50
CA ALA A 42 0.09 7.47 3.72
C ALA A 42 -1.04 6.46 3.61
N GLU A 43 -2.29 6.92 3.73
CA GLU A 43 -3.49 6.11 3.56
C GLU A 43 -4.54 6.86 2.74
N ARG A 44 -5.41 6.11 2.05
CA ARG A 44 -6.63 6.61 1.42
C ARG A 44 -7.72 5.55 1.56
N LYS A 45 -9.00 5.94 1.61
CA LYS A 45 -10.10 4.99 1.87
C LYS A 45 -10.61 4.34 0.58
N ALA A 46 -10.71 5.12 -0.49
CA ALA A 46 -11.05 4.64 -1.82
C ALA A 46 -9.89 4.83 -2.82
N GLN A 47 -10.00 4.27 -4.02
CA GLN A 47 -8.96 4.37 -5.05
C GLN A 47 -8.79 5.80 -5.58
N ASP A 48 -9.88 6.55 -5.61
CA ASP A 48 -10.05 7.91 -6.10
C ASP A 48 -9.88 8.99 -5.04
N ASP A 49 -9.74 8.60 -3.77
CA ASP A 49 -9.47 9.51 -2.66
C ASP A 49 -8.03 10.06 -2.70
N GLU A 50 -7.85 11.24 -2.13
CA GLU A 50 -6.53 11.80 -1.89
C GLU A 50 -5.76 11.04 -0.80
N TRP A 51 -4.44 10.98 -0.95
CA TRP A 51 -3.55 10.41 0.04
C TRP A 51 -3.47 11.29 1.29
N SER A 52 -3.87 10.76 2.44
CA SER A 52 -3.64 11.36 3.75
C SER A 52 -2.29 10.93 4.31
N VAL A 53 -1.32 11.85 4.34
CA VAL A 53 0.01 11.61 4.90
C VAL A 53 0.02 11.94 6.39
N ARG A 54 0.53 11.02 7.21
CA ARG A 54 0.59 11.13 8.67
C ARG A 54 1.94 10.68 9.21
N LYS A 55 2.36 11.24 10.33
CA LYS A 55 3.56 10.80 11.07
C LYS A 55 3.22 9.53 11.84
N ARG A 56 4.13 8.55 11.78
CA ARG A 56 4.02 7.26 12.47
C ARG A 56 4.19 7.40 13.99
#